data_AF-A0A806JEZ8-F1
#
_entry.id   AF-A0A806JEZ8-F1
#
_cell.length_a   1.000
_cell.length_b   1.000
_cell.length_c   1.000
_cell.angle_alpha   90.00
_cell.angle_beta   90.00
_cell.angle_gamma   90.00
#
_symmetry.space_group_name_H-M   'P 1'
#
loop_
_entity.id
_entity.type
_entity.pdbx_description
1 polymer ?
#
loop_
_entity_poly.entity_id
_entity_poly.type
_entity_poly.pdbx_seq_one_letter_code
_entity_poly.pdbx_strand_id
1 'polypeptide(L)'
;MKIYYLFDPLCGWCYGASATLQKLNEIYPLALVPTGLFYQSGRKMDADFARYAWDNDQRLHIVPSQLLYGEVQGLEDYLKQLS
;
A
#
# COMPACT_ATOMS: atom_id res chain seq x y z
N MET A 1 -14.03 -14.30 14.22
CA MET A 1 -12.62 -14.17 13.76
C MET A 1 -12.28 -12.68 13.73
N LYS A 2 -11.08 -12.28 14.16
CA LYS A 2 -10.62 -10.88 14.15
C LYS A 2 -9.27 -10.83 13.43
N ILE A 3 -9.11 -9.91 12.49
CA ILE A 3 -7.87 -9.73 11.73
C ILE A 3 -7.14 -8.51 12.29
N TYR A 4 -5.86 -8.66 12.63
CA TYR A 4 -5.01 -7.54 13.03
C TYR A 4 -4.27 -7.03 11.80
N TYR A 5 -4.51 -5.77 11.43
CA TYR A 5 -3.82 -5.10 10.34
C TYR A 5 -2.73 -4.20 10.90
N LEU A 6 -1.49 -4.67 10.79
CA LEU A 6 -0.29 -3.92 11.17
C LEU A 6 0.03 -2.94 10.04
N PHE A 7 0.06 -1.64 10.34
CA PHE A 7 0.24 -0.62 9.31
C PHE A 7 1.01 0.58 9.83
N ASP A 8 1.47 1.40 8.89
CA ASP A 8 1.96 2.74 9.18
C ASP A 8 1.31 3.75 8.21
N PRO A 9 0.81 4.91 8.67
CA PRO A 9 0.20 5.91 7.80
C PRO A 9 1.14 6.46 6.71
N LEU A 10 2.46 6.38 6.91
CA LEU A 10 3.48 6.84 5.96
C LEU A 10 4.01 5.71 5.06
N CYS A 11 3.45 4.51 5.13
CA CYS A 11 3.82 3.40 4.27
C CYS A 11 3.01 3.44 2.97
N GLY A 12 3.68 3.71 1.83
CA GLY A 12 3.04 3.71 0.51
C GLY A 12 2.33 2.38 0.18
N TRP A 13 2.90 1.24 0.59
CA TRP A 13 2.24 -0.07 0.39
C TRP A 13 0.97 -0.23 1.23
N CYS A 14 0.94 0.32 2.46
CA CYS A 14 -0.27 0.35 3.28
C CYS A 14 -1.34 1.24 2.64
N TYR A 15 -0.96 2.35 2.03
CA TYR A 15 -1.86 3.18 1.21
C TYR A 15 -2.39 2.38 0.02
N GLY A 16 -1.51 1.69 -0.71
CA GLY A 16 -1.89 0.80 -1.80
C GLY A 16 -2.98 -0.20 -1.35
N ALA A 17 -2.76 -0.93 -0.26
CA ALA A 17 -3.68 -1.97 0.22
C ALA A 17 -5.04 -1.46 0.74
N SER A 18 -5.23 -0.14 0.91
CA SER A 18 -6.41 0.46 1.56
C SER A 18 -7.75 0.00 0.97
N ALA A 19 -7.89 -0.05 -0.36
CA ALA A 19 -9.14 -0.44 -1.03
C ALA A 19 -9.53 -1.90 -0.75
N THR A 20 -8.55 -2.81 -0.78
CA THR A 20 -8.78 -4.23 -0.43
C THR A 20 -9.12 -4.39 1.04
N LEU A 21 -8.47 -3.63 1.92
CA LEU A 21 -8.74 -3.67 3.36
C LEU A 21 -10.13 -3.11 3.71
N GLN A 22 -10.61 -2.11 2.98
CA GLN A 22 -11.97 -1.60 3.15
C GLN A 22 -13.00 -2.70 2.86
N LYS A 23 -12.85 -3.43 1.75
CA LYS A 23 -13.70 -4.59 1.40
C LYS A 23 -13.57 -5.71 2.44
N LEU A 24 -12.35 -6.00 2.89
CA LEU A 24 -12.13 -7.04 3.91
C LEU A 24 -12.81 -6.70 5.24
N ASN A 25 -12.82 -5.42 5.62
CA ASN A 25 -13.44 -4.95 6.87
C ASN A 25 -14.96 -5.13 6.90
N GLU A 26 -15.61 -5.20 5.74
CA GLU A 26 -17.05 -5.50 5.62
C GLU A 26 -17.37 -6.96 5.98
N ILE A 27 -16.40 -7.87 5.78
CA ILE A 27 -16.56 -9.31 6.01
C ILE A 27 -16.01 -9.71 7.39
N TYR A 28 -14.83 -9.20 7.73
CA TYR A 28 -14.14 -9.48 8.99
C TYR A 28 -13.66 -8.16 9.62
N PRO A 29 -14.11 -7.83 10.85
CA PRO A 29 -13.65 -6.61 11.53
C PRO A 29 -12.12 -6.55 11.63
N LEU A 30 -11.55 -5.47 11.10
CA LEU A 30 -10.12 -5.19 11.18
C LEU A 30 -9.81 -4.45 12.49
N ALA A 31 -8.83 -4.96 13.24
CA ALA A 31 -8.16 -4.18 14.26
C ALA A 31 -6.91 -3.53 13.67
N LEU A 32 -6.95 -2.20 13.60
CA LEU A 32 -5.83 -1.40 13.14
C LEU A 32 -4.75 -1.33 14.23
N VAL A 33 -3.53 -1.71 13.88
CA VAL A 33 -2.36 -1.70 14.77
C VAL A 33 -1.27 -0.83 14.13
N PRO A 34 -1.17 0.45 14.50
CA PRO A 34 -0.11 1.32 13.98
C PRO A 34 1.26 0.88 14.51
N THR A 35 2.26 0.74 13.64
CA THR A 35 3.58 0.19 13.99
C THR A 35 4.70 1.22 14.08
N GLY A 36 4.52 2.43 13.54
CA GLY A 36 5.50 3.51 13.64
C GLY A 36 6.78 3.23 12.83
N LEU A 37 6.65 2.97 11.52
CA LEU A 37 7.73 2.67 10.58
C LEU A 37 8.92 3.64 10.66
N PHE A 38 8.64 4.92 10.97
CA PHE A 38 9.65 5.97 11.07
C PHE A 38 9.93 6.44 12.50
N TYR A 39 9.17 5.93 13.49
CA TYR A 39 9.29 6.36 14.88
C TYR A 39 10.64 5.96 15.47
N GLN A 40 11.38 6.93 16.03
CA GLN A 40 12.71 6.74 16.61
C GLN A 40 13.71 5.99 15.70
N SER A 41 13.50 6.02 14.38
CA SER A 41 14.31 5.24 13.44
C SER A 41 15.69 5.85 13.15
N GLY A 42 15.91 7.11 13.54
CA GLY A 42 17.09 7.88 13.15
C GLY A 42 17.14 8.23 11.66
N ARG A 43 16.18 7.76 10.85
CA ARG A 43 16.12 8.06 9.41
C ARG A 43 15.78 9.52 9.20
N LYS A 44 16.59 10.19 8.39
CA LYS A 44 16.34 11.55 7.92
C LYS A 44 15.78 11.47 6.51
N MET A 45 14.90 12.41 6.17
CA MET A 45 14.47 12.60 4.79
C MET A 45 15.55 13.39 4.04
N ASP A 46 16.59 12.69 3.61
CA ASP A 46 17.59 13.23 2.68
C ASP A 46 17.19 12.94 1.22
N ALA A 47 18.00 13.42 0.28
CA ALA A 47 17.71 13.28 -1.14
C ALA A 47 17.71 11.81 -1.61
N ASP A 48 18.53 10.96 -0.99
CA ASP A 48 18.60 9.53 -1.33
C ASP A 48 17.34 8.80 -0.87
N PHE A 49 16.93 9.06 0.37
CA PHE A 49 15.71 8.46 0.90
C PHE A 49 14.46 8.98 0.18
N ALA A 50 14.41 10.27 -0.16
CA ALA A 50 13.32 10.82 -0.96
C ALA A 50 13.21 10.17 -2.34
N ARG A 51 14.35 9.95 -3.04
CA ARG A 51 14.36 9.23 -4.33
C ARG A 51 13.90 7.78 -4.19
N TYR A 52 14.39 7.08 -3.17
CA TYR A 52 13.97 5.70 -2.91
C TYR A 52 12.47 5.60 -2.60
N ALA A 53 11.92 6.51 -1.78
CA ALA A 53 10.49 6.56 -1.49
C ALA A 53 9.70 6.83 -2.78
N TRP A 54 10.14 7.78 -3.59
CA TRP A 54 9.53 8.12 -4.87
C TRP A 54 9.50 6.94 -5.84
N ASP A 55 10.61 6.21 -6.00
CA ASP A 55 10.66 5.04 -6.88
C ASP A 55 9.67 3.94 -6.47
N ASN A 56 9.43 3.80 -5.16
CA ASN A 56 8.41 2.87 -4.67
C ASN A 56 6.99 3.38 -4.92
N ASP A 57 6.74 4.68 -4.76
CA ASP A 57 5.46 5.29 -5.08
C ASP A 57 5.14 5.14 -6.58
N GLN A 58 6.13 5.27 -7.46
CA GLN A 58 5.96 5.02 -8.89
C GLN A 58 5.54 3.57 -9.19
N ARG A 59 6.04 2.58 -8.44
CA ARG A 59 5.60 1.17 -8.60
C ARG A 59 4.13 0.97 -8.24
N LEU A 60 3.61 1.73 -7.27
CA LEU A 60 2.18 1.71 -6.91
C LEU A 60 1.30 2.34 -8.00
N HIS A 61 1.82 3.32 -8.75
CA HIS A 61 1.10 3.89 -9.90
C HIS A 61 1.02 2.90 -11.06
N ILE A 62 2.05 2.08 -11.27
CA ILE A 62 2.10 1.09 -12.35
C ILE A 62 1.23 -0.13 -12.04
N VAL A 63 1.18 -0.54 -10.76
CA VAL A 63 0.43 -1.73 -10.34
C VAL A 63 -0.41 -1.41 -9.10
N PRO A 64 -1.73 -1.13 -9.28
CA PRO A 64 -2.64 -0.99 -8.17
C PRO A 64 -2.61 -2.22 -7.26
N SER A 65 -2.76 -2.03 -5.95
CA SER A 65 -2.78 -3.13 -4.95
C SER A 65 -3.81 -4.22 -5.25
N GLN A 66 -4.91 -3.87 -5.91
CA GLN A 66 -5.93 -4.81 -6.36
C GLN A 66 -5.36 -5.83 -7.35
N LEU A 67 -4.31 -5.48 -8.11
CA LEU A 67 -3.58 -6.39 -9.01
C LEU A 67 -2.49 -7.21 -8.30
N LEU A 68 -1.98 -6.71 -7.16
CA LEU A 68 -0.92 -7.38 -6.40
C LEU A 68 -1.46 -8.43 -5.43
N TYR A 69 -2.70 -8.28 -4.95
CA TYR A 69 -3.22 -9.06 -3.81
C TYR A 69 -4.62 -9.69 -4.02
N GLY A 70 -5.23 -9.66 -5.22
CA GLY A 70 -6.56 -10.23 -5.48
C GLY A 70 -6.90 -10.38 -6.98
N GLU A 71 -8.04 -11.00 -7.31
CA GLU A 71 -8.36 -11.55 -8.64
C GLU A 71 -7.98 -10.68 -9.84
N VAL A 72 -7.29 -11.34 -10.77
CA VAL A 72 -6.58 -10.83 -11.94
C VAL A 72 -7.53 -10.11 -12.88
N GLN A 73 -7.47 -8.78 -12.89
CA GLN A 73 -7.77 -8.03 -14.10
C GLN A 73 -6.43 -7.50 -14.60
N GLY A 74 -5.82 -8.27 -15.50
CA GLY A 74 -4.39 -8.19 -15.79
C GLY A 74 -3.94 -6.78 -16.15
N LEU A 75 -2.66 -6.49 -15.87
CA LEU A 75 -1.95 -5.27 -16.25
C LEU A 75 -2.30 -4.76 -17.68
N GLU A 76 -2.59 -5.68 -18.61
CA GLU A 76 -3.05 -5.36 -19.97
C GLU A 76 -4.35 -4.54 -20.02
N ASP A 77 -5.33 -4.80 -19.15
CA ASP A 77 -6.60 -4.08 -19.13
C ASP A 77 -6.43 -2.65 -18.59
N TYR A 78 -5.55 -2.47 -17.60
CA TYR A 78 -5.18 -1.14 -17.10
C TYR A 78 -4.46 -0.31 -18.17
N LEU A 79 -3.50 -0.92 -18.87
CA LEU A 79 -2.75 -0.24 -19.93
C LEU A 79 -3.63 0.16 -21.12
N LYS A 80 -4.66 -0.63 -21.45
CA LYS A 80 -5.65 -0.30 -22.50
C LYS A 80 -6.56 0.89 -22.16
N GLN A 81 -6.73 1.24 -20.88
CA GLN A 81 -7.56 2.38 -20.47
C GLN A 81 -6.84 3.72 -20.49
N LEU A 82 -5.50 3.70 -20.61
CA LEU A 82 -4.66 4.90 -20.66
C LEU A 82 -4.33 5.35 -22.09
N SER A 83 -4.70 4.54 -23.08
CA SER A 83 -4.59 4.82 -24.52
C SER A 83 -5.93 5.24 -25.12
#